data_AF-A0A392Q1X8-F1
#
_entry.id   AF-A0A392Q1X8-F1
#
_cell.length_a   1.000
_cell.length_b   1.000
_cell.length_c   1.000
_cell.angle_alpha   90.00
_cell.angle_beta   90.00
_cell.angle_gamma   90.00
#
_symmetry.space_group_name_H-M   'P 1'
#
loop_
_entity.id
_entity.type
_entity.pdbx_description
1 polymer ?
#
loop_
_entity_poly.entity_id
_entity_poly.type
_entity_poly.pdbx_seq_one_letter_code
_entity_poly.pdbx_strand_id
1 'polypeptide(L)'
;KDLKSSAQEQLEYMLTEDDDAPLLIADDNIKSEILSKLEIMGDFVECWFDASENIVKALEQRSSTNEVVEVKLRAIEVTSKVLEAIAYGTVILPTAKRLQVLKVWLPFVRVTKPIIDSSMMDCENAVLLKMDGEMWQSLESSFVSIILALPSGDQAELLTQWLENEHIRYPDLTEA
;
A
#
# COMPACT_ATOMS: atom_id res chain seq x y z
N LYS A 1 -20.78 -8.47 -28.70
CA LYS A 1 -19.79 -8.86 -27.68
C LYS A 1 -19.02 -7.60 -27.32
N ASP A 2 -19.19 -7.10 -26.10
CA ASP A 2 -18.55 -5.85 -25.66
C ASP A 2 -17.03 -6.03 -25.61
N LEU A 3 -16.28 -5.04 -26.12
CA LEU A 3 -14.81 -5.03 -26.07
C LEU A 3 -14.31 -5.21 -24.62
N LYS A 4 -15.01 -4.60 -23.66
CA LYS A 4 -14.73 -4.72 -22.22
C LYS A 4 -14.89 -6.15 -21.72
N SER A 5 -15.95 -6.84 -22.12
CA SER A 5 -16.20 -8.25 -21.76
C SER A 5 -15.15 -9.17 -22.39
N SER A 6 -14.74 -8.91 -23.63
CA SER A 6 -13.67 -9.69 -24.28
C SER A 6 -12.30 -9.45 -23.65
N ALA A 7 -12.01 -8.24 -23.19
CA ALA A 7 -10.76 -7.92 -22.47
C ALA A 7 -10.76 -8.56 -21.07
N GLN A 8 -11.91 -8.61 -20.39
CA GLN A 8 -12.06 -9.34 -19.11
C GLN A 8 -11.84 -10.85 -19.28
N GLU A 9 -12.43 -11.48 -20.30
CA GLU A 9 -12.21 -12.90 -20.59
C GLU A 9 -10.71 -13.17 -20.84
N GLN A 10 -10.02 -12.33 -21.62
CA GLN A 10 -8.58 -12.50 -21.88
C GLN A 10 -7.71 -12.29 -20.63
N LEU A 11 -8.08 -11.34 -19.76
CA LEU A 11 -7.41 -11.19 -18.46
C LEU A 11 -7.57 -12.44 -17.60
N GLU A 12 -8.78 -12.99 -17.51
CA GLU A 12 -9.05 -14.21 -16.75
C GLU A 12 -8.18 -15.37 -17.24
N TYR A 13 -8.07 -15.54 -18.56
CA TYR A 13 -7.15 -16.50 -19.18
C TYR A 13 -5.66 -16.22 -18.90
N MET A 14 -5.24 -14.96 -18.79
CA MET A 14 -3.85 -14.60 -18.43
C MET A 14 -3.57 -14.72 -16.92
N LEU A 15 -4.61 -14.86 -16.10
CA LEU A 15 -4.56 -15.07 -14.66
C LEU A 15 -4.66 -16.56 -14.28
N THR A 16 -5.20 -17.43 -15.14
CA THR A 16 -5.44 -18.85 -14.84
C THR A 16 -4.88 -19.81 -15.89
N GLU A 17 -4.32 -20.93 -15.40
CA GLU A 17 -4.08 -22.23 -16.08
C GLU A 17 -2.71 -22.57 -16.70
N ASP A 18 -1.65 -21.77 -16.55
CA ASP A 18 -0.29 -22.25 -16.88
C ASP A 18 0.74 -21.80 -15.84
N ASP A 19 1.79 -22.60 -15.63
CA ASP A 19 2.88 -22.33 -14.67
C ASP A 19 3.66 -21.03 -15.02
N ASP A 20 3.44 -20.51 -16.23
CA ASP A 20 3.98 -19.25 -16.77
C ASP A 20 2.91 -18.14 -16.90
N ALA A 21 2.06 -17.93 -15.89
CA ALA A 21 1.04 -16.87 -15.90
C ALA A 21 1.68 -15.46 -15.98
N PRO A 22 1.68 -14.78 -17.16
CA PRO A 22 2.55 -13.63 -17.39
C PRO A 22 2.13 -12.41 -16.56
N LEU A 23 0.85 -12.31 -16.20
CA LEU A 23 0.35 -11.24 -15.35
C LEU A 23 0.69 -11.45 -13.87
N LEU A 24 0.91 -12.68 -13.41
CA LEU A 24 1.38 -12.91 -12.03
C LEU A 24 2.84 -12.46 -11.87
N ILE A 25 3.64 -12.65 -12.92
CA ILE A 25 5.06 -12.28 -12.99
C ILE A 25 5.25 -10.81 -13.41
N ALA A 26 4.23 -10.19 -14.01
CA ALA A 26 4.31 -8.80 -14.46
C ALA A 26 4.57 -7.82 -13.30
N ASP A 27 5.26 -6.75 -13.62
CA ASP A 27 5.54 -5.64 -12.71
C ASP A 27 4.24 -4.97 -12.24
N ASP A 28 4.20 -4.53 -10.98
CA ASP A 28 2.99 -3.95 -10.39
C ASP A 28 2.59 -2.61 -11.04
N ASN A 29 3.53 -1.88 -11.68
CA ASN A 29 3.20 -0.74 -12.52
C ASN A 29 2.39 -1.18 -13.75
N ILE A 30 2.80 -2.28 -14.39
CA ILE A 30 2.10 -2.82 -15.56
C ILE A 30 0.70 -3.29 -15.17
N LYS A 31 0.56 -3.99 -14.04
CA LYS A 31 -0.74 -4.40 -13.52
C LYS A 31 -1.64 -3.19 -13.25
N SER A 32 -1.14 -2.17 -12.55
CA SER A 32 -1.90 -0.96 -12.23
C SER A 32 -2.36 -0.20 -13.47
N GLU A 33 -1.48 -0.08 -14.48
CA GLU A 33 -1.81 0.56 -15.76
C GLU A 33 -2.91 -0.20 -16.50
N ILE A 34 -2.86 -1.54 -16.52
CA ILE A 34 -3.90 -2.38 -17.13
C ILE A 34 -5.25 -2.20 -16.42
N LEU A 35 -5.25 -2.28 -15.08
CA LEU A 35 -6.47 -2.07 -14.28
C LEU A 35 -7.11 -0.69 -14.53
N SER A 36 -6.27 0.34 -14.68
CA SER A 36 -6.70 1.70 -14.99
C SER A 36 -7.28 1.81 -16.40
N LYS A 37 -6.57 1.28 -17.41
CA LYS A 37 -7.03 1.29 -18.81
C LYS A 37 -8.32 0.50 -19.04
N LEU A 38 -8.59 -0.51 -18.21
CA LEU A 38 -9.79 -1.34 -18.28
C LEU A 38 -10.95 -0.81 -17.43
N GLU A 39 -10.77 0.32 -16.75
CA GLU A 39 -11.79 0.93 -15.89
C GLU A 39 -12.30 -0.03 -14.80
N ILE A 40 -11.41 -0.84 -14.23
CA ILE A 40 -11.70 -1.78 -13.13
C ILE A 40 -10.93 -1.44 -11.85
N MET A 41 -10.07 -0.42 -11.89
CA MET A 41 -9.32 0.06 -10.72
C MET A 41 -10.26 0.46 -9.56
N GLY A 42 -11.43 1.05 -9.85
CA GLY A 42 -12.40 1.42 -8.81
C GLY A 42 -12.92 0.22 -8.02
N ASP A 43 -13.35 -0.84 -8.72
CA ASP A 43 -13.83 -2.08 -8.09
C ASP A 43 -12.72 -2.79 -7.32
N PHE A 44 -11.49 -2.76 -7.85
CA PHE A 44 -10.31 -3.30 -7.16
C PHE A 44 -10.03 -2.55 -5.85
N VAL A 45 -10.02 -1.22 -5.86
CA VAL A 45 -9.80 -0.40 -4.66
C VAL A 45 -10.89 -0.62 -3.62
N GLU A 46 -12.15 -0.79 -4.04
CA GLU A 46 -13.26 -1.12 -3.14
C GLU A 46 -13.09 -2.51 -2.48
N CYS A 47 -12.79 -3.55 -3.25
CA CYS A 47 -12.49 -4.88 -2.70
C CYS A 47 -11.27 -4.87 -1.77
N TRP A 48 -10.22 -4.15 -2.15
CA TRP A 48 -9.02 -3.98 -1.31
C TRP A 48 -9.34 -3.23 -0.02
N PHE A 49 -10.17 -2.20 -0.08
CA PHE A 49 -10.62 -1.43 1.08
C PHE A 49 -11.35 -2.33 2.08
N ASP A 50 -12.31 -3.14 1.62
CA ASP A 50 -13.07 -4.05 2.47
C ASP A 50 -12.18 -5.15 3.10
N ALA A 51 -11.13 -5.58 2.40
CA ALA A 51 -10.17 -6.57 2.89
C ALA A 51 -9.08 -5.99 3.81
N SER A 52 -8.83 -4.68 3.76
CA SER A 52 -7.64 -4.02 4.29
C SER A 52 -7.35 -4.32 5.76
N GLU A 53 -8.34 -4.14 6.63
CA GLU A 53 -8.18 -4.40 8.06
C GLU A 53 -7.84 -5.87 8.36
N ASN A 54 -8.45 -6.80 7.62
CA ASN A 54 -8.21 -8.23 7.79
C ASN A 54 -6.79 -8.60 7.34
N ILE A 55 -6.33 -8.00 6.24
CA ILE A 55 -4.96 -8.18 5.75
C ILE A 55 -3.96 -7.70 6.81
N VAL A 56 -4.10 -6.47 7.30
CA VAL A 56 -3.18 -5.91 8.31
C VAL A 56 -3.18 -6.74 9.60
N LYS A 57 -4.36 -7.07 10.15
CA LYS A 57 -4.49 -7.92 11.34
C LYS A 57 -3.81 -9.28 11.16
N ALA A 58 -3.96 -9.91 9.99
CA ALA A 58 -3.34 -11.21 9.70
C ALA A 58 -1.81 -11.11 9.59
N LEU A 59 -1.27 -9.98 9.13
CA LEU A 59 0.17 -9.76 8.99
C LEU A 59 0.85 -9.36 10.30
N GLU A 60 0.13 -8.67 11.19
CA GLU A 60 0.63 -8.30 12.52
C GLU A 60 0.76 -9.49 13.47
N GLN A 61 -0.12 -10.49 13.35
CA GLN A 61 -0.10 -11.69 14.19
C GLN A 61 1.04 -12.68 13.87
N ARG A 62 1.72 -12.51 12.72
CA ARG A 62 2.77 -13.42 12.28
C ARG A 62 4.15 -12.99 12.77
N SER A 63 4.94 -13.96 13.22
CA SER A 63 6.36 -13.76 13.56
C SER A 63 7.17 -13.30 12.35
N SER A 64 8.23 -12.51 12.58
CA SER A 64 9.11 -11.97 11.53
C SER A 64 10.07 -13.02 10.94
N THR A 65 9.54 -14.07 10.34
CA THR A 65 10.32 -14.97 9.47
C THR A 65 10.52 -14.32 8.09
N ASN A 66 11.55 -14.73 7.34
CA ASN A 66 11.83 -14.16 6.01
C ASN A 66 10.61 -14.26 5.06
N GLU A 67 9.91 -15.40 5.05
CA GLU A 67 8.68 -15.58 4.27
C GLU A 67 7.58 -14.59 4.67
N VAL A 68 7.42 -14.30 5.98
CA VAL A 68 6.44 -13.33 6.46
C VAL A 68 6.85 -11.90 6.09
N VAL A 69 8.15 -11.59 6.12
CA VAL A 69 8.67 -10.28 5.69
C VAL A 69 8.41 -10.06 4.20
N GLU A 70 8.58 -11.09 3.37
CA GLU A 70 8.25 -11.03 1.94
C GLU A 70 6.75 -10.75 1.72
N VAL A 71 5.87 -11.46 2.40
CA VAL A 71 4.43 -11.22 2.28
C VAL A 71 4.06 -9.81 2.75
N LYS A 72 4.71 -9.31 3.82
CA LYS A 72 4.54 -7.93 4.29
C LYS A 72 4.99 -6.91 3.24
N LEU A 73 6.12 -7.15 2.56
CA LEU A 73 6.60 -6.32 1.46
C LEU A 73 5.58 -6.28 0.32
N ARG A 74 5.09 -7.44 -0.14
CA ARG A 74 4.07 -7.51 -1.20
C ARG A 74 2.79 -6.76 -0.83
N ALA A 75 2.36 -6.84 0.42
CA ALA A 75 1.22 -6.07 0.90
C ALA A 75 1.45 -4.56 0.83
N ILE A 76 2.67 -4.10 1.10
CA ILE A 76 3.06 -2.68 0.97
C ILE A 76 3.13 -2.25 -0.50
N GLU A 77 3.65 -3.08 -1.40
CA GLU A 77 3.69 -2.81 -2.85
C GLU A 77 2.28 -2.58 -3.40
N VAL A 78 1.35 -3.51 -3.12
CA VAL A 78 -0.06 -3.38 -3.51
C VAL A 78 -0.69 -2.12 -2.91
N THR A 79 -0.44 -1.87 -1.62
CA THR A 79 -0.93 -0.68 -0.94
C THR A 79 -0.40 0.60 -1.56
N SER A 80 0.87 0.64 -1.96
CA SER A 80 1.47 1.77 -2.65
C SER A 80 0.71 2.10 -3.93
N LYS A 81 0.40 1.09 -4.75
CA LYS A 81 -0.37 1.29 -6.00
C LYS A 81 -1.81 1.72 -5.77
N VAL A 82 -2.47 1.18 -4.76
CA VAL A 82 -3.81 1.63 -4.40
C VAL A 82 -3.80 3.09 -3.91
N LEU A 83 -2.86 3.45 -3.04
CA LEU A 83 -2.75 4.81 -2.52
C LEU A 83 -2.38 5.81 -3.61
N GLU A 84 -1.52 5.45 -4.56
CA GLU A 84 -1.19 6.26 -5.74
C GLU A 84 -2.46 6.57 -6.56
N ALA A 85 -3.28 5.55 -6.84
CA ALA A 85 -4.55 5.71 -7.55
C ALA A 85 -5.54 6.63 -6.82
N ILE A 86 -5.59 6.57 -5.48
CA ILE A 86 -6.44 7.44 -4.65
C ILE A 86 -5.87 8.86 -4.60
N ALA A 87 -4.56 9.00 -4.40
CA ALA A 87 -3.86 10.26 -4.20
C ALA A 87 -3.91 11.17 -5.44
N TYR A 88 -3.82 10.57 -6.63
CA TYR A 88 -3.77 11.30 -7.90
C TYR A 88 -5.08 11.27 -8.68
N GLY A 89 -6.16 10.79 -8.05
CA GLY A 89 -7.52 10.93 -8.56
C GLY A 89 -7.95 9.91 -9.62
N THR A 90 -7.17 8.85 -9.84
CA THR A 90 -7.59 7.70 -10.65
C THR A 90 -8.81 7.01 -10.02
N VAL A 91 -8.86 6.94 -8.69
CA VAL A 91 -10.02 6.49 -7.92
C VAL A 91 -10.41 7.54 -6.89
N ILE A 92 -11.67 7.99 -6.93
CA ILE A 92 -12.18 8.97 -5.98
C ILE A 92 -12.91 8.24 -4.85
N LEU A 93 -12.34 8.27 -3.65
CA LEU A 93 -12.97 7.74 -2.45
C LEU A 93 -13.62 8.84 -1.59
N PRO A 94 -14.77 8.57 -0.93
CA PRO A 94 -15.31 9.45 0.08
C PRO A 94 -14.29 9.74 1.19
N THR A 95 -14.36 10.93 1.78
CA THR A 95 -13.45 11.37 2.85
C THR A 95 -13.34 10.36 4.00
N ALA A 96 -14.45 9.77 4.44
CA ALA A 96 -14.46 8.77 5.52
C ALA A 96 -13.61 7.53 5.16
N LYS A 97 -13.72 7.03 3.92
CA LYS A 97 -12.90 5.90 3.45
C LYS A 97 -11.43 6.28 3.35
N ARG A 98 -11.12 7.47 2.82
CA ARG A 98 -9.73 7.98 2.75
C ARG A 98 -9.10 8.06 4.15
N LEU A 99 -9.83 8.57 5.14
CA LEU A 99 -9.38 8.60 6.52
C LEU A 99 -9.13 7.20 7.10
N GLN A 100 -10.06 6.25 6.88
CA GLN A 100 -9.91 4.88 7.37
C GLN A 100 -8.70 4.17 6.75
N VAL A 101 -8.49 4.32 5.44
CA VAL A 101 -7.30 3.78 4.75
C VAL A 101 -6.02 4.26 5.41
N LEU A 102 -5.92 5.54 5.73
CA LEU A 102 -4.76 6.12 6.41
C LEU A 102 -4.58 5.56 7.82
N LYS A 103 -5.67 5.43 8.59
CA LYS A 103 -5.63 4.86 9.95
C LYS A 103 -5.19 3.39 9.98
N VAL A 104 -5.49 2.63 8.94
CA VAL A 104 -5.13 1.21 8.83
C VAL A 104 -3.69 1.04 8.34
N TRP A 105 -3.35 1.63 7.19
CA TRP A 105 -2.12 1.29 6.49
C TRP A 105 -0.90 2.07 6.96
N LEU A 106 -1.08 3.30 7.42
CA LEU A 106 0.08 4.11 7.80
C LEU A 106 0.81 3.56 9.04
N PRO A 107 0.14 3.15 10.14
CA PRO A 107 0.84 2.52 11.27
C PRO A 107 1.55 1.23 10.85
N PHE A 108 0.89 0.41 10.04
CA PHE A 108 1.45 -0.84 9.52
C PHE A 108 2.73 -0.60 8.70
N VAL A 109 2.71 0.35 7.76
CA VAL A 109 3.87 0.71 6.94
C VAL A 109 5.03 1.20 7.82
N ARG A 110 4.76 2.06 8.80
CA ARG A 110 5.79 2.59 9.70
C ARG A 110 6.51 1.51 10.51
N VAL A 111 5.76 0.56 11.06
CA VAL A 111 6.32 -0.55 11.86
C VAL A 111 7.07 -1.54 10.96
N THR A 112 6.57 -1.75 9.74
CA THR A 112 7.10 -2.77 8.84
C THR A 112 8.35 -2.32 8.08
N LYS A 113 8.46 -1.04 7.71
CA LYS A 113 9.63 -0.47 7.01
C LYS A 113 10.98 -0.85 7.66
N PRO A 114 11.23 -0.62 8.96
CA PRO A 114 12.50 -1.00 9.58
C PRO A 114 12.73 -2.51 9.63
N ILE A 115 11.68 -3.32 9.69
CA ILE A 115 11.78 -4.79 9.65
C ILE A 115 12.31 -5.22 8.27
N ILE A 116 11.74 -4.65 7.20
CA ILE A 116 12.18 -4.88 5.82
C ILE A 116 13.65 -4.42 5.67
N ASP A 117 13.97 -3.20 6.10
CA ASP A 117 15.32 -2.64 6.00
C ASP A 117 16.36 -3.53 6.71
N SER A 118 16.03 -4.07 7.89
CA SER A 118 16.91 -4.99 8.64
C SER A 118 17.09 -6.32 7.91
N SER A 119 16.02 -6.91 7.37
CA SER A 119 16.08 -8.17 6.64
C SER A 119 16.87 -8.07 5.32
N MET A 120 16.90 -6.89 4.69
CA MET A 120 17.66 -6.66 3.46
C MET A 120 19.17 -6.63 3.67
N MET A 121 19.65 -6.39 4.89
CA MET A 121 21.08 -6.43 5.21
C MET A 121 21.60 -7.87 5.39
N ASP A 122 20.70 -8.82 5.65
CA ASP A 122 21.04 -10.18 6.08
C ASP A 122 20.92 -11.27 4.98
N CYS A 123 20.42 -10.96 3.77
CA CYS A 123 20.08 -11.97 2.75
C CYS A 123 20.81 -11.80 1.40
N GLU A 124 21.47 -12.87 0.91
CA GLU A 124 22.13 -12.92 -0.41
C GLU A 124 21.15 -12.90 -1.61
N ASN A 125 19.86 -13.23 -1.41
CA ASN A 125 18.83 -13.26 -2.46
C ASN A 125 18.07 -11.92 -2.63
N ALA A 126 18.62 -10.81 -2.14
CA ALA A 126 17.96 -9.49 -2.09
C ALA A 126 17.56 -8.87 -3.45
N VAL A 127 17.91 -9.49 -4.58
CA VAL A 127 17.74 -8.91 -5.93
C VAL A 127 16.31 -9.04 -6.48
N LEU A 128 15.51 -10.01 -6.02
CA LEU A 128 14.18 -10.30 -6.58
C LEU A 128 13.00 -9.62 -5.82
N LEU A 129 13.28 -9.01 -4.67
CA LEU A 129 12.26 -8.56 -3.70
C LEU A 129 12.62 -7.21 -3.09
N LYS A 130 13.03 -6.24 -3.92
CA LYS A 130 13.40 -4.91 -3.40
C LYS A 130 12.35 -3.89 -3.80
N MET A 131 11.59 -3.43 -2.81
CA MET A 131 10.97 -2.12 -2.89
C MET A 131 12.10 -1.08 -2.91
N ASP A 132 12.30 -0.46 -4.06
CA ASP A 132 13.35 0.54 -4.24
C ASP A 132 13.00 1.85 -3.51
N GLY A 133 14.00 2.74 -3.43
CA GLY A 133 13.81 4.04 -2.77
C GLY A 133 12.75 4.91 -3.46
N GLU A 134 12.53 4.71 -4.76
CA GLU A 134 11.53 5.45 -5.53
C GLU A 134 10.11 5.02 -5.14
N MET A 135 9.86 3.73 -5.01
CA MET A 135 8.57 3.20 -4.55
C MET A 135 8.25 3.65 -3.12
N TRP A 136 9.24 3.70 -2.23
CA TRP A 136 9.04 4.25 -0.87
C TRP A 136 8.69 5.73 -0.89
N GLN A 137 9.39 6.52 -1.72
CA GLN A 137 9.09 7.95 -1.89
C GLN A 137 7.71 8.17 -2.52
N SER A 138 7.31 7.35 -3.48
CA SER A 138 5.95 7.41 -4.08
C SER A 138 4.87 7.09 -3.04
N LEU A 139 5.09 6.06 -2.21
CA LEU A 139 4.19 5.70 -1.12
C LEU A 139 4.05 6.85 -0.11
N GLU A 140 5.17 7.43 0.34
CA GLU A 140 5.18 8.58 1.26
C GLU A 140 4.45 9.80 0.66
N SER A 141 4.71 10.08 -0.62
CA SER A 141 4.05 11.17 -1.35
C SER A 141 2.54 10.96 -1.47
N SER A 142 2.11 9.72 -1.73
CA SER A 142 0.70 9.35 -1.81
C SER A 142 -0.01 9.53 -0.47
N PHE A 143 0.62 9.10 0.63
CA PHE A 143 0.11 9.37 1.97
C PHE A 143 -0.07 10.88 2.23
N VAL A 144 0.97 11.67 1.98
CA VAL A 144 0.93 13.13 2.17
C VAL A 144 -0.18 13.76 1.33
N SER A 145 -0.30 13.39 0.06
CA SER A 145 -1.35 13.89 -0.84
C SER A 145 -2.75 13.61 -0.29
N ILE A 146 -3.03 12.36 0.12
CA ILE A 146 -4.34 11.97 0.65
C ILE A 146 -4.65 12.75 1.94
N ILE A 147 -3.67 12.89 2.84
CA ILE A 147 -3.83 13.63 4.10
C ILE A 147 -4.15 15.09 3.83
N LEU A 148 -3.37 15.75 2.98
CA LEU A 148 -3.60 17.16 2.64
C LEU A 148 -4.96 17.40 1.99
N ALA A 149 -5.54 16.37 1.35
CA ALA A 149 -6.87 16.40 0.77
C ALA A 149 -8.01 16.07 1.78
N LEU A 150 -7.71 15.77 3.05
CA LEU A 150 -8.73 15.59 4.09
C LEU A 150 -9.18 16.93 4.70
N PRO A 151 -10.37 17.01 5.32
CA PRO A 151 -10.74 18.11 6.20
C PRO A 151 -9.71 18.31 7.33
N SER A 152 -9.51 19.56 7.77
CA SER A 152 -8.51 19.90 8.78
C SER A 152 -8.72 19.20 10.13
N GLY A 153 -9.97 18.90 10.50
CA GLY A 153 -10.27 18.11 11.71
C GLY A 153 -9.68 16.71 11.65
N ASP A 154 -9.85 16.03 10.52
CA ASP A 154 -9.33 14.67 10.29
C ASP A 154 -7.80 14.68 10.17
N GLN A 155 -7.22 15.72 9.55
CA GLN A 155 -5.78 15.91 9.51
C GLN A 155 -5.20 16.04 10.92
N ALA A 156 -5.80 16.89 11.77
CA ALA A 156 -5.36 17.11 13.14
C ALA A 156 -5.48 15.85 13.99
N GLU A 157 -6.56 15.08 13.84
CA GLU A 157 -6.74 13.79 14.51
C GLU A 157 -5.61 12.81 14.13
N LEU A 158 -5.34 12.63 12.83
CA LEU A 158 -4.27 11.76 12.34
C LEU A 158 -2.91 12.19 12.88
N LEU A 159 -2.56 13.48 12.75
CA LEU A 159 -1.29 14.01 13.22
C LEU A 159 -1.13 13.84 14.74
N THR A 160 -2.19 14.05 15.51
CA THR A 160 -2.14 13.86 16.97
C THR A 160 -1.83 12.40 17.33
N GLN A 161 -2.52 11.44 16.71
CA GLN A 161 -2.25 10.02 16.90
C GLN A 161 -0.81 9.65 16.50
N TRP A 162 -0.22 10.33 15.52
CA TRP A 162 1.17 10.07 15.14
C TRP A 162 2.15 10.59 16.19
N LEU A 163 1.92 11.81 16.67
CA LEU A 163 2.76 12.43 17.69
C LEU A 163 2.70 11.68 19.02
N GLU A 164 1.59 11.00 19.32
CA GLU A 164 1.47 10.12 20.50
C GLU A 164 2.27 8.81 20.35
N ASN A 165 2.42 8.29 19.12
CA ASN A 165 3.14 7.05 18.85
C ASN A 165 4.66 7.25 18.71
N GLU A 166 5.10 8.43 18.26
CA GLU A 166 6.48 8.85 18.47
C GLU A 166 6.64 9.23 19.95
N HIS A 167 7.58 8.61 20.67
CA HIS A 167 7.92 9.09 22.01
C HIS A 167 8.61 10.45 21.88
N ILE A 168 7.84 11.52 21.70
CA ILE A 168 8.35 12.87 21.53
C ILE A 168 8.89 13.32 22.89
N ARG A 169 10.19 13.14 23.07
CA ARG A 169 10.92 13.83 24.12
C ARG A 169 11.09 15.28 23.66
N TYR A 170 10.15 16.13 24.06
CA TYR A 170 10.31 17.57 23.89
C TYR A 170 11.66 17.99 24.50
N PRO A 171 12.45 18.84 23.81
CA PRO A 171 13.66 19.38 24.39
C PRO A 171 13.28 20.12 25.67
N ASP A 172 14.05 19.88 26.73
CA ASP A 172 13.82 20.54 28.01
C ASP A 172 14.11 22.04 27.85
N LEU A 173 13.08 22.88 27.98
CA LEU A 173 13.17 24.33 27.83
C LEU A 173 13.53 25.03 29.15
N THR A 174 13.83 24.28 30.23
CA THR A 174 14.18 24.87 31.54
C THR A 174 15.59 25.48 31.61
N GLU A 175 16.39 25.38 30.54
CA GLU A 175 17.71 26.04 30.45
C GLU A 175 17.72 27.33 29.62
N ALA A 176 16.56 27.92 29.30
CA ALA A 176 16.46 29.22 28.60
C ALA A 176 16.36 30.43 29.56
#